data_AF-A0A951SXA9-F1
#
_entry.id   AF-A0A951SXA9-F1
#
_cell.length_a   1.000
_cell.length_b   1.000
_cell.length_c   1.000
_cell.angle_alpha   90.00
_cell.angle_beta   90.00
_cell.angle_gamma   90.00
#
_symmetry.space_group_name_H-M   'P 1'
#
loop_
_entity.id
_entity.type
_entity.pdbx_description
1 polymer ?
#
loop_
_entity_poly.entity_id
_entity_poly.type
_entity_poly.pdbx_seq_one_letter_code
_entity_poly.pdbx_strand_id
1 'polypeptide(L)'
;MPGNLQLLESRSNHIEESLIAHTQSSVGFSRFTAEERSRLLPYLADSRRILKFYENSNHPAATLQAYGAFFDFAELLFYLQLDQESLLQLAGPGFLPPVKEISIESFREKAKHAAILARKSLAIDPNPNIKQKSDLILIEVLSDLLFNERTDPYLFERLANIDRSNVRSALQPVVNYTILALSAQKGDIKTVNLLIQDGFENEVQQLIRVYTQFHGRDYIQSLQNARLMLNQPSINANNRSEAARIIGEIFAIQSGPAAGLPYLILAQDLREKPSPLLTEQIERWQNGQK
;
A
#
# COMPACT_ATOMS: atom_id res chain seq x y z
N MET A 1 6.91 -4.06 33.62
CA MET A 1 7.92 -3.30 32.85
C MET A 1 8.60 -2.30 33.77
N PRO A 2 9.89 -1.96 33.56
CA PRO A 2 10.53 -0.83 34.26
C PRO A 2 9.76 0.47 33.99
N GLY A 3 9.61 1.35 34.99
CA GLY A 3 8.80 2.59 34.89
C GLY A 3 9.17 3.52 33.72
N ASN A 4 10.40 3.40 33.20
CA ASN A 4 10.90 4.20 32.09
C ASN A 4 10.28 3.86 30.73
N LEU A 5 9.90 2.59 30.48
CA LEU A 5 9.27 2.20 29.22
C LEU A 5 7.76 2.52 29.19
N GLN A 6 7.14 2.74 30.36
CA GLN A 6 5.71 3.09 30.46
C GLN A 6 5.38 4.40 29.74
N LEU A 7 6.32 5.36 29.73
CA LEU A 7 6.11 6.60 28.99
C LEU A 7 6.08 6.34 27.47
N LEU A 8 7.03 5.56 26.93
CA LEU A 8 7.04 5.21 25.51
C LEU A 8 5.81 4.39 25.11
N GLU A 9 5.38 3.48 25.96
CA GLU A 9 4.14 2.72 25.79
C GLU A 9 2.92 3.64 25.76
N SER A 10 2.80 4.57 26.72
CA SER A 10 1.72 5.56 26.74
C SER A 10 1.71 6.44 25.49
N ARG A 11 2.88 6.90 25.02
CA ARG A 11 3.00 7.67 23.77
C ARG A 11 2.57 6.83 22.57
N SER A 12 2.98 5.56 22.51
CA SER A 12 2.60 4.62 21.46
C SER A 12 1.10 4.39 21.42
N ASN A 13 0.46 4.22 22.58
CA ASN A 13 -0.98 3.98 22.68
C ASN A 13 -1.78 5.21 22.24
N HIS A 14 -1.33 6.43 22.58
CA HIS A 14 -2.00 7.65 22.12
C HIS A 14 -1.97 7.81 20.60
N ILE A 15 -0.84 7.48 19.97
CA ILE A 15 -0.73 7.45 18.50
C ILE A 15 -1.62 6.36 17.92
N GLU A 16 -1.66 5.19 18.55
CA GLU A 16 -2.53 4.09 18.13
C GLU A 16 -4.02 4.48 18.14
N GLU A 17 -4.49 5.08 19.24
CA GLU A 17 -5.85 5.60 19.36
C GLU A 17 -6.17 6.64 18.29
N SER A 18 -5.21 7.54 18.01
CA SER A 18 -5.35 8.56 16.97
C SER A 18 -5.47 7.93 15.58
N LEU A 19 -4.68 6.90 15.26
CA LEU A 19 -4.80 6.16 14.00
C LEU A 19 -6.12 5.41 13.90
N ILE A 20 -6.58 4.76 14.98
CA ILE A 20 -7.87 4.04 15.03
C ILE A 20 -9.03 4.98 14.73
N ALA A 21 -9.03 6.19 15.30
CA ALA A 21 -10.08 7.18 15.05
C ALA A 21 -10.22 7.60 13.57
N HIS A 22 -9.17 7.40 12.76
CA HIS A 22 -9.13 7.74 11.33
C HIS A 22 -9.27 6.51 10.43
N THR A 23 -9.51 5.33 11.00
CA THR A 23 -9.75 4.13 10.22
C THR A 23 -11.09 4.23 9.51
N GLN A 24 -11.11 4.08 8.18
CA GLN A 24 -12.36 3.98 7.42
C GLN A 24 -12.76 2.51 7.28
N SER A 25 -14.05 2.20 7.46
CA SER A 25 -14.51 0.82 7.36
C SER A 25 -14.23 0.27 5.96
N SER A 26 -13.68 -0.94 5.90
CA SER A 26 -13.25 -1.71 4.73
C SER A 26 -11.95 -1.29 4.02
N VAL A 27 -11.41 -0.08 4.25
CA VAL A 27 -10.19 0.38 3.56
C VAL A 27 -9.38 1.38 4.38
N GLY A 28 -8.10 1.05 4.60
CA GLY A 28 -7.04 1.91 5.11
C GLY A 28 -7.44 3.02 6.10
N PHE A 29 -7.08 4.27 5.78
CA PHE A 29 -7.30 5.45 6.62
C PHE A 29 -7.91 6.60 5.83
N SER A 30 -8.77 7.37 6.48
CA SER A 30 -9.15 8.70 6.00
C SER A 30 -7.93 9.63 5.98
N ARG A 31 -8.00 10.65 5.13
CA ARG A 31 -6.97 11.70 5.11
C ARG A 31 -7.02 12.49 6.41
N PHE A 32 -5.90 12.53 7.13
CA PHE A 32 -5.71 13.42 8.28
C PHE A 32 -5.87 14.89 7.87
N THR A 33 -6.57 15.67 8.65
CA THR A 33 -6.71 17.12 8.44
C THR A 33 -5.41 17.85 8.76
N ALA A 34 -5.29 19.09 8.27
CA ALA A 34 -4.15 19.95 8.62
C ALA A 34 -4.06 20.22 10.13
N GLU A 35 -5.21 20.35 10.80
CA GLU A 35 -5.28 20.60 12.24
C GLU A 35 -4.78 19.37 13.01
N GLU A 36 -5.26 18.16 12.68
CA GLU A 36 -4.82 16.92 13.33
C GLU A 36 -3.31 16.69 13.17
N ARG A 37 -2.78 16.87 11.96
CA ARG A 37 -1.33 16.76 11.73
C ARG A 37 -0.53 17.78 12.51
N SER A 38 -1.02 19.02 12.63
CA SER A 38 -0.33 20.06 13.41
C SER A 38 -0.26 19.72 14.90
N ARG A 39 -1.13 18.84 15.41
CA ARG A 39 -1.08 18.30 16.79
C ARG A 39 -0.22 17.03 16.89
N LEU A 40 -0.39 16.08 15.97
CA LEU A 40 0.23 14.76 16.05
C LEU A 40 1.72 14.76 15.65
N LEU A 41 2.13 15.59 14.69
CA LEU A 41 3.53 15.65 14.24
C LEU A 41 4.47 16.17 15.34
N PRO A 42 4.17 17.26 16.08
CA PRO A 42 4.96 17.66 17.23
C PRO A 42 5.00 16.59 18.32
N TYR A 43 3.90 15.88 18.54
CA TYR A 43 3.84 14.79 19.53
C TYR A 43 4.76 13.62 19.16
N LEU A 44 4.81 13.22 17.89
CA LEU A 44 5.76 12.22 17.39
C LEU A 44 7.21 12.70 17.46
N ALA A 45 7.46 13.97 17.16
CA ALA A 45 8.79 14.56 17.31
C ALA A 45 9.27 14.54 18.78
N ASP A 46 8.39 14.88 19.73
CA ASP A 46 8.66 14.79 21.17
C ASP A 46 8.89 13.35 21.62
N SER A 47 8.05 12.42 21.17
CA SER A 47 8.18 10.99 21.48
C SER A 47 9.52 10.41 21.02
N ARG A 48 10.00 10.82 19.84
CA ARG A 48 11.33 10.43 19.35
C ARG A 48 12.48 11.08 20.13
N ARG A 49 12.32 12.29 20.66
CA ARG A 49 13.32 12.90 21.56
C ARG A 49 13.43 12.12 22.87
N ILE A 50 12.29 11.73 23.45
CA ILE A 50 12.24 10.88 24.66
C ILE A 50 12.91 9.53 24.38
N LEU A 51 12.65 8.92 23.21
CA LEU A 51 13.28 7.67 22.81
C LEU A 51 14.81 7.77 22.78
N LYS A 52 15.36 8.84 22.18
CA LYS A 52 16.81 9.09 22.14
C LYS A 52 17.42 9.25 23.54
N PHE A 53 16.68 9.80 24.49
CA PHE A 53 17.13 9.87 25.89
C PHE A 53 17.29 8.46 26.50
N TYR A 54 16.35 7.55 26.22
CA TYR A 54 16.42 6.17 26.69
C TYR A 54 17.49 5.32 26.00
N GLU A 55 17.82 5.60 24.74
CA GLU A 55 18.95 4.95 24.05
C GLU A 55 20.27 5.16 24.81
N ASN A 56 20.45 6.34 25.43
CA ASN A 56 21.63 6.65 26.24
C ASN A 56 21.59 6.05 27.66
N SER A 57 20.51 5.35 28.03
CA SER A 57 20.20 4.93 29.41
C SER A 57 20.24 3.39 29.63
N ASN A 58 20.93 2.62 28.79
CA ASN A 58 21.11 1.16 28.89
C ASN A 58 19.82 0.31 28.86
N HIS A 59 18.78 0.75 28.15
CA HIS A 59 17.56 -0.04 27.93
C HIS A 59 17.72 -1.10 26.81
N PRO A 60 16.86 -2.14 26.74
CA PRO A 60 16.93 -3.15 25.69
C PRO A 60 16.87 -2.52 24.30
N ALA A 61 17.96 -2.65 23.54
CA ALA A 61 18.11 -2.01 22.24
C ALA A 61 16.98 -2.42 21.28
N ALA A 62 16.58 -3.70 21.26
CA ALA A 62 15.49 -4.19 20.40
C ALA A 62 14.17 -3.44 20.62
N THR A 63 13.76 -3.24 21.88
CA THR A 63 12.50 -2.56 22.23
C THR A 63 12.53 -1.09 21.83
N LEU A 64 13.66 -0.40 22.04
CA LEU A 64 13.82 0.99 21.63
C LEU A 64 13.77 1.13 20.10
N GLN A 65 14.45 0.26 19.37
CA GLN A 65 14.38 0.25 17.90
C GLN A 65 12.95 0.00 17.41
N ALA A 66 12.18 -0.86 18.09
CA ALA A 66 10.79 -1.12 17.72
C ALA A 66 9.88 0.10 17.91
N TYR A 67 10.01 0.82 19.03
CA TYR A 67 9.27 2.08 19.22
C TYR A 67 9.67 3.13 18.19
N GLY A 68 10.95 3.23 17.87
CA GLY A 68 11.45 4.13 16.83
C GLY A 68 10.84 3.81 15.47
N ALA A 69 10.83 2.52 15.09
CA ALA A 69 10.21 2.04 13.87
C ALA A 69 8.72 2.41 13.81
N PHE A 70 7.98 2.18 14.89
CA PHE A 70 6.56 2.52 14.96
C PHE A 70 6.32 4.03 14.86
N PHE A 71 7.08 4.87 15.56
CA PHE A 71 6.90 6.32 15.50
C PHE A 71 7.22 6.91 14.12
N ASP A 72 8.30 6.46 13.49
CA ASP A 72 8.64 6.90 12.13
C ASP A 72 7.60 6.39 11.12
N PHE A 73 7.14 5.15 11.27
CA PHE A 73 6.10 4.59 10.40
C PHE A 73 4.75 5.29 10.56
N ALA A 74 4.31 5.55 11.80
CA ALA A 74 3.07 6.27 12.07
C ALA A 74 3.07 7.67 11.44
N GLU A 75 4.23 8.34 11.43
CA GLU A 75 4.37 9.62 10.72
C GLU A 75 4.13 9.48 9.21
N LEU A 76 4.65 8.42 8.57
CA LEU A 76 4.43 8.18 7.13
C LEU A 76 2.95 8.05 6.82
N LEU A 77 2.19 7.38 7.67
CA LEU A 77 0.74 7.18 7.49
C LEU A 77 -0.03 8.51 7.46
N PHE A 78 0.49 9.59 8.06
CA PHE A 78 -0.14 10.91 8.00
C PHE A 78 0.01 11.62 6.65
N TYR A 79 0.95 11.18 5.83
CA TYR A 79 1.25 11.74 4.51
C TYR A 79 0.73 10.89 3.35
N LEU A 80 0.15 9.73 3.65
CA LEU A 80 -0.43 8.82 2.67
C LEU A 80 -1.95 8.86 2.72
N GLN A 81 -2.56 8.55 1.59
CA GLN A 81 -3.98 8.28 1.47
C GLN A 81 -4.15 6.80 1.11
N LEU A 82 -4.67 6.01 2.04
CA LEU A 82 -4.87 4.56 1.87
C LEU A 82 -6.37 4.28 1.71
N ASP A 83 -6.87 4.39 0.49
CA ASP A 83 -8.26 4.23 0.09
C ASP A 83 -8.42 3.27 -1.10
N GLN A 84 -9.65 3.09 -1.61
CA GLN A 84 -9.92 2.16 -2.71
C GLN A 84 -9.22 2.58 -4.00
N GLU A 85 -9.14 3.89 -4.26
CA GLU A 85 -8.52 4.42 -5.48
C GLU A 85 -7.01 4.18 -5.48
N SER A 86 -6.32 4.56 -4.41
CA SER A 86 -4.89 4.28 -4.25
C SER A 86 -4.59 2.78 -4.24
N LEU A 87 -5.48 1.96 -3.66
CA LEU A 87 -5.35 0.50 -3.72
C LEU A 87 -5.37 -0.01 -5.16
N LEU A 88 -6.30 0.48 -6.00
CA LEU A 88 -6.36 0.12 -7.42
C LEU A 88 -5.10 0.51 -8.17
N GLN A 89 -4.59 1.71 -7.90
CA GLN A 89 -3.35 2.20 -8.50
C GLN A 89 -2.15 1.32 -8.15
N LEU A 90 -2.05 0.88 -6.89
CA LEU A 90 -0.99 -0.01 -6.45
C LEU A 90 -1.18 -1.46 -6.94
N ALA A 91 -2.42 -1.96 -6.96
CA ALA A 91 -2.73 -3.34 -7.36
C ALA A 91 -2.62 -3.57 -8.88
N GLY A 92 -2.90 -2.55 -9.69
CA GLY A 92 -2.84 -2.62 -11.15
C GLY A 92 -1.53 -2.07 -11.69
N PRO A 93 -1.44 -0.76 -12.00
CA PRO A 93 -0.23 -0.14 -12.54
C PRO A 93 1.01 -0.19 -11.63
N GLY A 94 0.83 -0.40 -10.32
CA GLY A 94 1.92 -0.41 -9.35
C GLY A 94 2.32 0.98 -8.85
N PHE A 95 1.45 2.00 -9.00
CA PHE A 95 1.73 3.33 -8.46
C PHE A 95 1.52 3.36 -6.95
N LEU A 96 2.48 3.98 -6.27
CA LEU A 96 2.36 4.22 -4.84
C LEU A 96 1.23 5.22 -4.54
N PRO A 97 0.61 5.13 -3.35
CA PRO A 97 -0.33 6.13 -2.89
C PRO A 97 0.30 7.54 -2.93
N PRO A 98 -0.49 8.57 -3.27
CA PRO A 98 0.02 9.93 -3.39
C PRO A 98 0.52 10.46 -2.05
N VAL A 99 1.75 10.98 -2.06
CA VAL A 99 2.37 11.65 -0.91
C VAL A 99 1.92 13.11 -0.87
N LYS A 100 1.45 13.60 0.30
CA LYS A 100 0.96 14.97 0.47
C LYS A 100 1.69 15.69 1.60
N GLU A 101 1.81 17.02 1.46
CA GLU A 101 2.38 17.97 2.45
C GLU A 101 3.80 17.69 2.97
N ILE A 102 4.54 16.81 2.28
CA ILE A 102 5.96 16.56 2.51
C ILE A 102 6.65 16.36 1.15
N SER A 103 7.95 16.68 1.04
CA SER A 103 8.71 16.37 -0.16
C SER A 103 8.91 14.86 -0.30
N ILE A 104 8.96 14.37 -1.54
CA ILE A 104 9.17 12.94 -1.83
C ILE A 104 10.50 12.46 -1.24
N GLU A 105 11.56 13.27 -1.31
CA GLU A 105 12.87 12.92 -0.76
C GLU A 105 12.81 12.75 0.77
N SER A 106 12.15 13.69 1.47
CA SER A 106 12.02 13.59 2.92
C SER A 106 11.12 12.43 3.33
N PHE A 107 10.10 12.12 2.54
CA PHE A 107 9.24 10.97 2.76
C PHE A 107 10.01 9.65 2.60
N ARG A 108 10.79 9.51 1.52
CA ARG A 108 11.62 8.33 1.25
C ARG A 108 12.66 8.11 2.35
N GLU A 109 13.33 9.15 2.83
CA GLU A 109 14.29 9.00 3.95
C GLU A 109 13.61 8.52 5.24
N LYS A 110 12.40 9.01 5.54
CA LYS A 110 11.61 8.51 6.69
C LYS A 110 11.22 7.04 6.51
N ALA A 111 10.77 6.64 5.32
CA ALA A 111 10.46 5.25 4.99
C ALA A 111 11.70 4.36 5.20
N LYS A 112 12.84 4.75 4.63
CA LYS A 112 14.11 4.05 4.83
C LYS A 112 14.49 3.91 6.31
N HIS A 113 14.34 4.97 7.10
CA HIS A 113 14.63 4.92 8.54
C HIS A 113 13.71 3.95 9.28
N ALA A 114 12.39 4.01 9.05
CA ALA A 114 11.43 3.09 9.65
C ALA A 114 11.77 1.63 9.33
N ALA A 115 12.13 1.32 8.07
CA ALA A 115 12.56 -0.01 7.65
C ALA A 115 13.84 -0.46 8.37
N ILE A 116 14.85 0.42 8.48
CA ILE A 116 16.12 0.11 9.17
C ILE A 116 15.87 -0.19 10.66
N LEU A 117 15.05 0.62 11.34
CA LEU A 117 14.73 0.44 12.75
C LEU A 117 13.99 -0.89 12.97
N ALA A 118 13.02 -1.22 12.11
CA ALA A 118 12.30 -2.48 12.18
C ALA A 118 13.24 -3.69 12.02
N ARG A 119 14.11 -3.67 11.01
CA ARG A 119 15.11 -4.73 10.80
C ARG A 119 16.10 -4.85 11.95
N LYS A 120 16.59 -3.71 12.49
CA LYS A 120 17.48 -3.73 13.66
C LYS A 120 16.82 -4.36 14.87
N SER A 121 15.56 -4.02 15.13
CA SER A 121 14.80 -4.64 16.21
C SER A 121 14.69 -6.15 16.04
N LEU A 122 14.26 -6.61 14.85
CA LEU A 122 14.16 -8.03 14.50
C LEU A 122 15.51 -8.77 14.48
N ALA A 123 16.62 -8.07 14.23
CA ALA A 123 17.96 -8.68 14.25
C ALA A 123 18.49 -8.85 15.68
N ILE A 124 18.20 -7.90 16.57
CA ILE A 124 18.61 -7.96 17.98
C ILE A 124 17.75 -8.96 18.75
N ASP A 125 16.44 -8.97 18.48
CA ASP A 125 15.49 -9.94 19.02
C ASP A 125 14.67 -10.56 17.87
N PRO A 126 15.06 -11.75 17.37
CA PRO A 126 14.37 -12.43 16.26
C PRO A 126 12.98 -12.96 16.59
N ASN A 127 12.70 -13.13 17.88
CA ASN A 127 11.41 -13.60 18.38
C ASN A 127 10.94 -12.66 19.49
N PRO A 128 10.69 -11.37 19.16
CA PRO A 128 10.03 -10.49 20.09
C PRO A 128 8.65 -11.06 20.36
N ASN A 129 7.96 -10.57 21.39
CA ASN A 129 6.57 -10.95 21.65
C ASN A 129 5.80 -10.97 20.31
N ILE A 130 5.08 -12.06 20.03
CA ILE A 130 4.51 -12.39 18.70
C ILE A 130 3.78 -11.18 18.09
N LYS A 131 3.08 -10.39 18.91
CA LYS A 131 2.42 -9.14 18.50
C LYS A 131 3.37 -8.14 17.83
N GLN A 132 4.49 -7.87 18.49
CA GLN A 132 5.50 -6.93 18.02
C GLN A 132 6.21 -7.42 16.76
N LYS A 133 6.37 -8.74 16.58
CA LYS A 133 6.99 -9.31 15.38
C LYS A 133 6.19 -8.99 14.12
N SER A 134 4.88 -9.22 14.15
CA SER A 134 3.97 -8.94 13.04
C SER A 134 3.97 -7.46 12.65
N ASP A 135 3.94 -6.55 13.63
CA ASP A 135 4.02 -5.11 13.38
C ASP A 135 5.34 -4.73 12.69
N LEU A 136 6.48 -5.23 13.18
CA LEU A 136 7.79 -4.89 12.64
C LEU A 136 7.98 -5.40 11.20
N ILE A 137 7.47 -6.59 10.89
CA ILE A 137 7.48 -7.11 9.51
C ILE A 137 6.61 -6.24 8.60
N LEU A 138 5.43 -5.81 9.06
CA LEU A 138 4.59 -4.89 8.28
C LEU A 138 5.29 -3.56 8.02
N ILE A 139 5.89 -2.96 9.06
CA ILE A 139 6.62 -1.71 8.99
C ILE A 139 7.78 -1.82 7.99
N GLU A 140 8.58 -2.89 8.09
CA GLU A 140 9.67 -3.16 7.14
C GLU A 140 9.16 -3.22 5.71
N VAL A 141 8.19 -4.09 5.43
CA VAL A 141 7.70 -4.36 4.07
C VAL A 141 7.11 -3.10 3.44
N LEU A 142 6.20 -2.41 4.15
CA LEU A 142 5.56 -1.25 3.57
C LEU A 142 6.55 -0.09 3.41
N SER A 143 7.48 0.08 4.35
CA SER A 143 8.49 1.11 4.24
C SER A 143 9.46 0.86 3.08
N ASP A 144 9.83 -0.39 2.82
CA ASP A 144 10.64 -0.75 1.64
C ASP A 144 9.89 -0.51 0.33
N LEU A 145 8.60 -0.86 0.28
CA LEU A 145 7.75 -0.60 -0.87
C LEU A 145 7.67 0.91 -1.17
N LEU A 146 7.44 1.71 -0.12
CA LEU A 146 7.36 3.16 -0.21
C LEU A 146 8.69 3.83 -0.57
N PHE A 147 9.82 3.24 -0.15
CA PHE A 147 11.15 3.76 -0.45
C PHE A 147 11.61 3.43 -1.88
N ASN A 148 11.42 2.18 -2.31
CA ASN A 148 11.92 1.69 -3.60
C ASN A 148 10.93 1.90 -4.75
N GLU A 149 9.66 2.18 -4.44
CA GLU A 149 8.57 2.38 -5.41
C GLU A 149 8.36 1.18 -6.34
N ARG A 150 8.73 -0.01 -5.87
CA ARG A 150 8.68 -1.27 -6.64
C ARG A 150 8.28 -2.42 -5.74
N THR A 151 7.49 -3.32 -6.28
CA THR A 151 7.09 -4.57 -5.66
C THR A 151 8.18 -5.62 -5.88
N ASP A 152 9.02 -5.84 -4.86
CA ASP A 152 10.00 -6.95 -4.88
C ASP A 152 9.30 -8.25 -4.46
N PRO A 153 9.50 -9.37 -5.17
CA PRO A 153 9.01 -10.70 -4.76
C PRO A 153 9.27 -11.06 -3.29
N TYR A 154 10.41 -10.64 -2.73
CA TYR A 154 10.76 -10.87 -1.32
C TYR A 154 9.74 -10.25 -0.34
N LEU A 155 9.13 -9.10 -0.68
CA LEU A 155 8.15 -8.44 0.18
C LEU A 155 6.94 -9.33 0.46
N PHE A 156 6.55 -10.17 -0.51
CA PHE A 156 5.46 -11.13 -0.34
C PHE A 156 5.80 -12.25 0.63
N GLU A 157 7.00 -12.80 0.51
CA GLU A 157 7.47 -13.86 1.40
C GLU A 157 7.55 -13.35 2.83
N ARG A 158 7.91 -12.08 3.01
CA ARG A 158 7.87 -11.41 4.31
C ARG A 158 6.46 -11.27 4.85
N LEU A 159 5.50 -10.80 4.05
CA LEU A 159 4.10 -10.70 4.49
C LEU A 159 3.48 -12.03 4.90
N ALA A 160 3.90 -13.15 4.29
CA ALA A 160 3.41 -14.48 4.67
C ALA A 160 3.75 -14.86 6.12
N ASN A 161 4.76 -14.21 6.73
CA ASN A 161 5.15 -14.42 8.12
C ASN A 161 4.37 -13.56 9.12
N ILE A 162 3.45 -12.71 8.64
CA ILE A 162 2.60 -11.89 9.50
C ILE A 162 1.41 -12.73 9.98
N ASP A 163 1.33 -12.92 11.29
CA ASP A 163 0.07 -13.32 11.91
C ASP A 163 -0.82 -12.09 12.10
N ARG A 164 -1.89 -12.01 11.29
CA ARG A 164 -2.83 -10.88 11.28
C ARG A 164 -3.53 -10.70 12.62
N SER A 165 -3.78 -11.76 13.38
CA SER A 165 -4.42 -11.65 14.70
C SER A 165 -3.55 -10.94 15.74
N ASN A 166 -2.26 -10.83 15.44
CA ASN A 166 -1.24 -10.28 16.30
C ASN A 166 -0.76 -8.86 15.87
N VAL A 167 -1.24 -8.35 14.73
CA VAL A 167 -0.99 -6.95 14.33
C VAL A 167 -1.82 -5.99 15.19
N ARG A 168 -1.24 -4.85 15.60
CA ARG A 168 -1.98 -3.79 16.32
C ARG A 168 -3.26 -3.39 15.62
N SER A 169 -4.29 -3.06 16.40
CA SER A 169 -5.61 -2.68 15.86
C SER A 169 -5.53 -1.51 14.89
N ALA A 170 -4.72 -0.49 15.20
CA ALA A 170 -4.48 0.64 14.30
C ALA A 170 -3.87 0.24 12.95
N LEU A 171 -3.09 -0.85 12.90
CA LEU A 171 -2.39 -1.28 11.70
C LEU A 171 -3.15 -2.36 10.91
N GLN A 172 -4.28 -2.87 11.43
CA GLN A 172 -5.14 -3.81 10.73
C GLN A 172 -5.59 -3.34 9.33
N PRO A 173 -6.00 -2.07 9.14
CA PRO A 173 -6.36 -1.57 7.82
C PRO A 173 -5.16 -1.56 6.87
N VAL A 174 -3.97 -1.22 7.39
CA VAL A 174 -2.72 -1.15 6.63
C VAL A 174 -2.27 -2.53 6.17
N VAL A 175 -2.31 -3.54 7.04
CA VAL A 175 -1.93 -4.90 6.66
C VAL A 175 -2.90 -5.48 5.64
N ASN A 176 -4.21 -5.25 5.79
CA ASN A 176 -5.19 -5.70 4.82
C ASN A 176 -4.99 -5.02 3.46
N TYR A 177 -4.81 -3.70 3.45
CA TYR A 177 -4.49 -2.93 2.24
C TYR A 177 -3.24 -3.49 1.55
N THR A 178 -2.15 -3.66 2.29
CA THR A 178 -0.84 -4.08 1.74
C THR A 178 -0.90 -5.51 1.21
N ILE A 179 -1.50 -6.44 1.96
CA ILE A 179 -1.63 -7.83 1.51
C ILE A 179 -2.52 -7.90 0.27
N LEU A 180 -3.64 -7.16 0.23
CA LEU A 180 -4.54 -7.16 -0.92
C LEU A 180 -3.85 -6.62 -2.19
N ALA A 181 -3.17 -5.46 -2.07
CA ALA A 181 -2.47 -4.83 -3.18
C ALA A 181 -1.36 -5.73 -3.74
N LEU A 182 -0.53 -6.25 -2.84
CA LEU A 182 0.55 -7.14 -3.24
C LEU A 182 -0.05 -8.43 -3.81
N SER A 183 -0.98 -9.11 -3.14
CA SER A 183 -1.58 -10.36 -3.66
C SER A 183 -2.14 -10.21 -5.07
N ALA A 184 -2.74 -9.06 -5.38
CA ALA A 184 -3.16 -8.72 -6.74
C ALA A 184 -1.98 -8.67 -7.72
N GLN A 185 -0.90 -7.95 -7.39
CA GLN A 185 0.33 -7.89 -8.20
C GLN A 185 1.02 -9.25 -8.41
N LYS A 186 0.90 -10.18 -7.46
CA LYS A 186 1.40 -11.56 -7.61
C LYS A 186 0.48 -12.48 -8.41
N GLY A 187 -0.77 -12.06 -8.62
CA GLY A 187 -1.80 -12.89 -9.23
C GLY A 187 -2.43 -13.94 -8.30
N ASP A 188 -2.36 -13.74 -6.98
CA ASP A 188 -2.98 -14.64 -6.00
C ASP A 188 -4.48 -14.34 -5.83
N ILE A 189 -5.28 -14.82 -6.79
CA ILE A 189 -6.73 -14.62 -6.80
C ILE A 189 -7.44 -15.24 -5.60
N LYS A 190 -6.87 -16.28 -4.97
CA LYS A 190 -7.46 -16.92 -3.80
C LYS A 190 -7.40 -15.98 -2.60
N THR A 191 -6.22 -15.42 -2.32
CA THR A 191 -6.04 -14.47 -1.22
C THR A 191 -6.84 -13.19 -1.46
N VAL A 192 -6.87 -12.68 -2.69
CA VAL A 192 -7.68 -11.51 -3.07
C VAL A 192 -9.16 -11.75 -2.79
N ASN A 193 -9.72 -12.88 -3.23
CA ASN A 193 -11.15 -13.19 -2.99
C ASN A 193 -11.48 -13.39 -1.51
N LEU A 194 -10.53 -13.84 -0.69
CA LEU A 194 -10.72 -13.96 0.77
C LEU A 194 -10.71 -12.59 1.48
N LEU A 195 -10.00 -11.62 0.92
CA LEU A 195 -9.77 -10.31 1.53
C LEU A 195 -10.74 -9.22 1.07
N ILE A 196 -11.28 -9.36 -0.15
CA ILE A 196 -12.33 -8.47 -0.63
C ILE A 196 -13.59 -8.74 0.22
N GLN A 197 -13.97 -7.76 1.04
CA GLN A 197 -15.12 -7.80 1.95
C GLN A 197 -16.30 -6.96 1.43
N ASP A 198 -17.47 -7.09 2.08
CA ASP A 198 -18.74 -6.42 1.75
C ASP A 198 -18.75 -4.88 1.87
N GLY A 199 -17.60 -4.22 2.03
CA GLY A 199 -17.49 -2.75 2.06
C GLY A 199 -16.79 -2.11 0.86
N PHE A 200 -16.19 -2.91 -0.03
CA PHE A 200 -15.60 -2.39 -1.27
C PHE A 200 -16.70 -2.07 -2.28
N GLU A 201 -16.51 -0.99 -3.05
CA GLU A 201 -17.39 -0.70 -4.18
C GLU A 201 -17.30 -1.85 -5.20
N ASN A 202 -18.44 -2.31 -5.73
CA ASN A 202 -18.47 -3.48 -6.62
C ASN A 202 -17.52 -3.33 -7.82
N GLU A 203 -17.44 -2.13 -8.40
CA GLU A 203 -16.51 -1.86 -9.50
C GLU A 203 -15.03 -1.96 -9.10
N VAL A 204 -14.67 -1.54 -7.88
CA VAL A 204 -13.32 -1.70 -7.33
C VAL A 204 -13.00 -3.17 -7.15
N GLN A 205 -13.92 -3.96 -6.58
CA GLN A 205 -13.74 -5.39 -6.40
C GLN A 205 -13.49 -6.11 -7.72
N GLN A 206 -14.28 -5.78 -8.75
CA GLN A 206 -14.13 -6.36 -10.08
C GLN A 206 -12.80 -5.97 -10.72
N LEU A 207 -12.38 -4.71 -10.62
CA LEU A 207 -11.12 -4.27 -11.22
C LEU A 207 -9.90 -4.89 -10.53
N ILE A 208 -9.90 -5.03 -9.20
CA ILE A 208 -8.84 -5.76 -8.48
C ILE A 208 -8.75 -7.20 -8.98
N ARG A 209 -9.89 -7.88 -9.19
CA ARG A 209 -9.91 -9.25 -9.74
C ARG A 209 -9.35 -9.31 -11.16
N VAL A 210 -9.71 -8.35 -12.02
CA VAL A 210 -9.17 -8.21 -13.38
C VAL A 210 -7.66 -8.07 -13.35
N TYR A 211 -7.12 -7.17 -12.52
CA TYR A 211 -5.67 -7.00 -12.34
C TYR A 211 -5.00 -8.26 -11.83
N THR A 212 -5.59 -8.89 -10.82
CA THR A 212 -5.04 -10.12 -10.23
C THR A 212 -4.95 -11.23 -11.27
N GLN A 213 -6.01 -11.44 -12.06
CA GLN A 213 -6.02 -12.45 -13.12
C GLN A 213 -5.02 -12.11 -14.23
N PHE A 214 -4.90 -10.83 -14.60
CA PHE A 214 -3.91 -10.37 -15.58
C PHE A 214 -2.48 -10.65 -15.13
N HIS A 215 -2.13 -10.25 -13.90
CA HIS A 215 -0.80 -10.49 -13.32
C HIS A 215 -0.52 -11.98 -13.10
N GLY A 216 -1.55 -12.74 -12.73
CA GLY A 216 -1.52 -14.21 -12.63
C GLY A 216 -1.50 -14.93 -13.99
N ARG A 217 -1.49 -14.19 -15.11
CA ARG A 217 -1.51 -14.69 -16.50
C ARG A 217 -2.74 -15.53 -16.86
N ASP A 218 -3.82 -15.43 -16.09
CA ASP A 218 -5.13 -15.94 -16.47
C ASP A 218 -5.83 -14.92 -17.39
N TYR A 219 -5.28 -14.78 -18.59
CA TYR A 219 -5.74 -13.81 -19.57
C TYR A 219 -7.16 -14.08 -20.05
N ILE A 220 -7.65 -15.32 -19.97
CA ILE A 220 -9.02 -15.67 -20.37
C ILE A 220 -10.00 -15.07 -19.38
N GLN A 221 -9.82 -15.32 -18.08
CA GLN A 221 -10.71 -14.78 -17.05
C GLN A 221 -10.59 -13.27 -16.94
N SER A 222 -9.36 -12.73 -17.00
CA SER A 222 -9.12 -11.29 -16.98
C SER A 222 -9.85 -10.59 -18.13
N LEU A 223 -9.74 -11.11 -19.36
CA LEU A 223 -10.40 -10.56 -20.54
C LEU A 223 -11.94 -10.62 -20.44
N GLN A 224 -12.49 -11.74 -19.95
CA GLN A 224 -13.94 -11.89 -19.76
C GLN A 224 -14.48 -10.85 -18.78
N ASN A 225 -13.84 -10.70 -17.62
CA ASN A 225 -14.25 -9.74 -16.60
C ASN A 225 -14.06 -8.29 -17.06
N ALA A 226 -12.93 -7.97 -17.70
CA ALA A 226 -12.68 -6.64 -18.24
C ALA A 226 -13.72 -6.24 -19.30
N ARG A 227 -14.15 -7.17 -20.17
CA ARG A 227 -15.20 -6.91 -21.16
C ARG A 227 -16.56 -6.67 -20.51
N LEU A 228 -16.91 -7.42 -19.47
CA LEU A 228 -18.14 -7.17 -18.71
C LEU A 228 -18.12 -5.77 -18.11
N MET A 229 -17.01 -5.37 -17.51
CA MET A 229 -16.86 -4.03 -16.96
C MET A 229 -16.97 -2.93 -18.02
N LEU A 230 -16.22 -3.06 -19.12
CA LEU A 230 -16.19 -2.08 -20.21
C LEU A 230 -17.60 -1.81 -20.79
N ASN A 231 -18.44 -2.84 -20.88
CA ASN A 231 -19.77 -2.77 -21.47
C ASN A 231 -20.87 -2.35 -20.49
N GLN A 232 -20.56 -2.11 -19.21
CA GLN A 232 -21.53 -1.71 -18.19
C GLN A 232 -21.52 -0.18 -17.99
N PRO A 233 -22.52 0.58 -18.47
CA PRO A 233 -22.50 2.04 -18.40
C PRO A 233 -22.57 2.59 -16.97
N SER A 234 -23.04 1.78 -16.02
CA SER A 234 -23.10 2.12 -14.59
C SER A 234 -21.74 2.17 -13.92
N ILE A 235 -20.68 1.62 -14.53
CA ILE A 235 -19.32 1.67 -14.00
C ILE A 235 -18.69 3.01 -14.34
N ASN A 236 -17.93 3.56 -13.38
CA ASN A 236 -17.18 4.80 -13.56
C ASN A 236 -16.32 4.76 -14.84
N ALA A 237 -16.25 5.89 -15.56
CA ALA A 237 -15.56 5.99 -16.84
C ALA A 237 -14.06 5.67 -16.74
N ASN A 238 -13.40 6.04 -15.64
CA ASN A 238 -12.00 5.71 -15.39
C ASN A 238 -11.80 4.20 -15.14
N ASN A 239 -12.73 3.54 -14.46
CA ASN A 239 -12.66 2.09 -14.25
C ASN A 239 -12.93 1.31 -15.55
N ARG A 240 -13.82 1.80 -16.41
CA ARG A 240 -14.01 1.27 -17.77
C ARG A 240 -12.78 1.51 -18.65
N SER A 241 -12.13 2.67 -18.53
CA SER A 241 -10.87 2.95 -19.19
C SER A 241 -9.78 1.94 -18.81
N GLU A 242 -9.62 1.64 -17.51
CA GLU A 242 -8.65 0.63 -17.07
C GLU A 242 -8.99 -0.78 -17.58
N ALA A 243 -10.27 -1.15 -17.62
CA ALA A 243 -10.69 -2.40 -18.23
C ALA A 243 -10.34 -2.46 -19.73
N ALA A 244 -10.56 -1.39 -20.49
CA ALA A 244 -10.15 -1.29 -21.88
C ALA A 244 -8.62 -1.38 -22.04
N ARG A 245 -7.85 -0.71 -21.17
CA ARG A 245 -6.38 -0.79 -21.17
C ARG A 245 -5.91 -2.24 -20.99
N ILE A 246 -6.44 -2.96 -20.00
CA ILE A 246 -6.10 -4.37 -19.75
C ILE A 246 -6.45 -5.26 -20.93
N ILE A 247 -7.62 -5.06 -21.56
CA ILE A 247 -7.98 -5.77 -22.80
C ILE A 247 -6.92 -5.53 -23.87
N GLY A 248 -6.52 -4.27 -24.08
CA GLY A 248 -5.47 -3.89 -25.02
C GLY A 248 -4.13 -4.57 -24.73
N GLU A 249 -3.70 -4.62 -23.48
CA GLU A 249 -2.47 -5.30 -23.07
C GLU A 249 -2.53 -6.82 -23.30
N ILE A 250 -3.66 -7.46 -23.00
CA ILE A 250 -3.85 -8.89 -23.29
C ILE A 250 -3.73 -9.16 -24.80
N PHE A 251 -4.40 -8.36 -25.64
CA PHE A 251 -4.28 -8.50 -27.09
C PHE A 251 -2.87 -8.21 -27.59
N ALA A 252 -2.18 -7.23 -27.02
CA ALA A 252 -0.79 -6.93 -27.37
C ALA A 252 0.16 -8.08 -27.01
N ILE A 253 -0.05 -8.75 -25.88
CA ILE A 253 0.71 -9.93 -25.47
C ILE A 253 0.45 -11.11 -26.43
N GLN A 254 -0.81 -11.34 -26.81
CA GLN A 254 -1.20 -12.50 -27.62
C GLN A 254 -0.91 -12.34 -29.12
N SER A 255 -1.12 -11.14 -29.66
CA SER A 255 -1.18 -10.87 -31.11
C SER A 255 -0.33 -9.67 -31.55
N GLY A 256 0.40 -9.04 -30.62
CA GLY A 256 1.28 -7.90 -30.89
C GLY A 256 0.60 -6.53 -30.73
N PRO A 257 1.39 -5.44 -30.61
CA PRO A 257 0.89 -4.10 -30.25
C PRO A 257 -0.27 -3.58 -31.11
N ALA A 258 -0.26 -3.88 -32.42
CA ALA A 258 -1.32 -3.45 -33.34
C ALA A 258 -2.70 -3.99 -32.97
N ALA A 259 -2.79 -5.19 -32.38
CA ALA A 259 -4.05 -5.77 -31.93
C ALA A 259 -4.58 -5.12 -30.65
N GLY A 260 -3.68 -4.61 -29.80
CA GLY A 260 -4.03 -3.94 -28.55
C GLY A 260 -4.34 -2.45 -28.72
N LEU A 261 -3.77 -1.80 -29.74
CA LEU A 261 -3.86 -0.35 -29.95
C LEU A 261 -5.29 0.22 -29.98
N PRO A 262 -6.28 -0.39 -30.67
CA PRO A 262 -7.65 0.12 -30.65
C PRO A 262 -8.25 0.23 -29.24
N TYR A 263 -7.86 -0.67 -28.34
CA TYR A 263 -8.34 -0.67 -26.97
C TYR A 263 -7.63 0.35 -26.09
N LEU A 264 -6.35 0.66 -26.35
CA LEU A 264 -5.68 1.77 -25.67
C LEU A 264 -6.27 3.13 -26.09
N ILE A 265 -6.59 3.31 -27.38
CA ILE A 265 -7.27 4.51 -27.86
C ILE A 265 -8.64 4.64 -27.18
N LEU A 266 -9.43 3.56 -27.17
CA LEU A 266 -10.70 3.53 -26.43
C LEU A 266 -10.53 3.85 -24.94
N ALA A 267 -9.49 3.30 -24.29
CA ALA A 267 -9.19 3.59 -22.90
C ALA A 267 -8.93 5.09 -22.68
N GLN A 268 -8.20 5.73 -23.58
CA GLN A 268 -7.95 7.17 -23.53
C GLN A 268 -9.24 7.98 -23.71
N ASP A 269 -10.07 7.62 -24.69
CA ASP A 269 -11.33 8.32 -25.01
C ASP A 269 -12.37 8.24 -23.87
N LEU A 270 -12.33 7.17 -23.08
CA LEU A 270 -13.21 6.98 -21.93
C LEU A 270 -12.84 7.82 -20.72
N ARG A 271 -11.59 8.30 -20.60
CA ARG A 271 -11.16 9.05 -19.41
C ARG A 271 -11.69 10.47 -19.43
N GLU A 272 -12.04 10.96 -18.24
CA GLU A 272 -12.35 12.39 -18.06
C GLU A 272 -11.13 13.28 -18.31
N LYS A 273 -9.93 12.77 -18.03
CA LYS A 273 -8.65 13.45 -18.26
C LYS A 273 -7.67 12.51 -18.94
N PRO A 274 -6.96 12.99 -19.99
CA PRO A 274 -5.87 12.24 -20.63
C PRO A 274 -4.87 11.69 -19.61
N SER A 275 -4.49 10.43 -19.77
CA SER A 275 -3.39 9.84 -18.99
C SER A 275 -2.08 10.01 -19.76
N PRO A 276 -1.05 10.68 -19.21
CA PRO A 276 0.25 10.80 -19.87
C PRO A 276 0.86 9.43 -20.20
N LEU A 277 0.65 8.44 -19.33
CA LEU A 277 1.16 7.08 -19.50
C LEU A 277 0.47 6.33 -20.65
N LEU A 278 -0.86 6.45 -20.75
CA LEU A 278 -1.58 5.88 -21.89
C LEU A 278 -1.17 6.57 -23.19
N THR A 279 -0.99 7.89 -23.15
CA THR A 279 -0.53 8.68 -24.31
C THR A 279 0.84 8.18 -24.79
N GLU A 280 1.80 8.03 -23.88
CA GLU A 280 3.13 7.48 -24.20
C GLU A 280 3.04 6.05 -24.73
N GLN A 281 2.22 5.18 -24.12
CA GLN A 281 2.06 3.80 -24.55
C GLN A 281 1.43 3.70 -25.96
N ILE A 282 0.43 4.53 -26.26
CA ILE A 282 -0.19 4.63 -27.58
C ILE A 282 0.86 5.05 -28.62
N GLU A 283 1.63 6.10 -28.34
CA GLU A 283 2.70 6.58 -29.23
C GLU A 283 3.76 5.49 -29.48
N ARG A 284 4.21 4.81 -28.42
CA ARG A 284 5.17 3.70 -28.54
C ARG A 284 4.64 2.57 -29.43
N TRP A 285 3.40 2.15 -29.21
CA TRP A 285 2.79 1.06 -29.98
C TRP A 285 2.49 1.45 -31.44
N GLN A 286 2.13 2.70 -31.69
CA GLN A 286 1.98 3.24 -33.06
C GLN A 286 3.32 3.21 -33.82
N ASN A 287 4.43 3.47 -33.12
CA ASN A 287 5.77 3.44 -33.68
C ASN A 287 6.39 2.03 -33.73
N GLY A 288 5.63 0.98 -33.42
CA GLY A 288 6.09 -0.42 -33.45
C GLY A 288 7.08 -0.77 -32.33
N GLN A 289 7.19 0.07 -31.30
CA GLN A 289 8.07 -0.15 -30.16
C GLN A 289 7.28 -0.86 -29.03
N LYS A 290 7.90 -1.88 -28.44
CA LYS A 290 7.39 -2.54 -27.23
C LYS A 290 7.80 -1.80 -25.98
#